data_AF-A0A220UNH6-F1
#
_entry.id   AF-A0A220UNH6-F1
#
_cell.length_a   1.000
_cell.length_b   1.000
_cell.length_c   1.000
_cell.angle_alpha   90.00
_cell.angle_beta   90.00
_cell.angle_gamma   90.00
#
_symmetry.space_group_name_H-M   'P 1'
#
loop_
_entity.id
_entity.type
_entity.pdbx_description
1 polymer ?
#
loop_
_entity_poly.entity_id
_entity_poly.type
_entity_poly.pdbx_seq_one_letter_code
_entity_poly.pdbx_strand_id
1 'polypeptide(L)'
;MMLNPSRLKKDCSEMKESRKTENGVSEVNEINDPLQELIEHEAKQPQRPKAFRVIYEDSTLEALTFGLKNDSPYAYLGSSEGGVLTNSALMSNTPVLNAIWSGDDVTVTRKTTDSYTLSGVRLTTHIMIQPQTLKRFMDKSQDIVRDNGFLSRFLVCFPMPRSGCRKTNGIRYEKEFINQFNQRIEELLEGK
;
A
#
# COMPACT_ATOMS: atom_id res chain seq x y z
N MET A 1 14.34 -1.65 17.41
CA MET A 1 13.97 -1.84 18.82
C MET A 1 13.88 -0.45 19.42
N MET A 2 12.69 0.17 19.39
CA MET A 2 12.50 1.51 19.94
C MET A 2 12.46 1.40 21.46
N LEU A 3 13.36 2.10 22.14
CA LEU A 3 13.38 2.17 23.60
C LEU A 3 12.18 3.00 24.06
N ASN A 4 11.45 2.50 25.06
CA ASN A 4 10.24 3.16 25.54
C ASN A 4 10.63 4.40 26.39
N PRO A 5 10.25 5.62 26.01
CA PRO A 5 10.70 6.86 26.66
C PRO A 5 10.26 6.98 28.13
N SER A 6 9.16 6.31 28.49
CA SER A 6 8.68 6.27 29.88
C SER A 6 9.55 5.40 30.79
N ARG A 7 10.27 4.42 30.22
CA ARG A 7 11.18 3.52 30.95
C ARG A 7 12.53 4.20 31.21
N LEU A 8 13.07 4.89 30.20
CA LEU A 8 14.30 5.71 30.31
C LEU A 8 14.20 6.82 31.37
N LYS A 9 13.04 7.50 31.47
CA LYS A 9 12.81 8.52 32.50
C LYS A 9 12.85 7.94 33.92
N LYS A 10 12.37 6.71 34.09
CA LYS A 10 12.32 6.01 35.39
C LYS A 10 13.72 5.53 35.81
N ASP A 11 14.46 4.95 34.88
CA ASP A 11 15.84 4.50 35.10
C ASP A 11 16.77 5.68 35.44
N CYS A 12 16.54 6.85 34.80
CA CYS A 12 17.29 8.08 35.07
C CYS A 12 16.97 8.69 36.44
N SER A 13 15.72 8.59 36.92
CA SER A 13 15.37 9.02 38.29
C SER A 13 16.00 8.12 39.36
N GLU A 14 16.02 6.80 39.14
CA GLU A 14 16.61 5.84 40.08
C GLU A 14 18.14 5.98 40.18
N MET A 15 18.81 6.25 39.05
CA MET A 15 20.26 6.56 39.01
C MET A 15 20.62 7.88 39.72
N LYS A 16 19.74 8.90 39.66
CA LYS A 16 19.94 10.18 40.36
C LYS A 16 19.74 10.06 41.87
N GLU A 17 18.91 9.11 42.32
CA GLU A 17 18.65 8.87 43.74
C GLU A 17 19.80 8.10 44.40
N SER A 18 20.39 7.13 43.68
CA SER A 18 21.54 6.34 44.16
C SER A 18 22.85 7.14 44.26
N ARG A 19 23.01 8.23 43.48
CA ARG A 19 24.19 9.11 43.52
C ARG A 19 24.14 10.18 44.62
N LYS A 20 23.00 10.40 45.28
CA LYS A 20 22.88 11.42 46.34
C LYS A 20 23.39 10.98 47.71
N THR A 21 23.62 9.69 47.92
CA THR A 21 24.09 9.14 49.21
C THR A 21 25.60 9.07 49.36
N GLU A 22 26.38 9.31 48.31
CA GLU A 22 27.83 9.25 48.37
C GLU A 22 28.47 10.58 47.91
N ASN A 23 29.07 11.26 48.89
CA ASN A 23 30.06 12.33 48.79
C ASN A 23 29.55 13.78 48.71
N GLY A 24 29.84 14.50 49.80
CA GLY A 24 29.87 15.95 49.83
C GLY A 24 31.15 16.54 49.24
N VAL A 25 31.12 17.87 49.13
CA VAL A 25 32.19 18.82 48.77
C VAL A 25 32.31 19.18 47.27
N SER A 26 31.85 20.41 47.02
CA SER A 26 32.26 21.44 46.03
C SER A 26 32.82 21.03 44.66
N GLU A 27 32.02 21.28 43.62
CA GLU A 27 32.29 22.09 42.42
C GLU A 27 31.23 21.73 41.38
N VAL A 28 30.09 22.42 41.39
CA VAL A 28 28.99 22.17 40.45
C VAL A 28 29.23 23.02 39.19
N ASN A 29 30.34 22.76 38.51
CA ASN A 29 30.58 23.26 37.16
C ASN A 29 30.01 22.24 36.16
N GLU A 30 28.94 22.65 35.49
CA GLU A 30 28.58 22.26 34.12
C GLU A 30 28.79 20.79 33.72
N ILE A 31 28.21 19.85 34.47
CA ILE A 31 27.87 18.56 33.86
C ILE A 31 26.54 18.77 33.16
N ASN A 32 26.60 19.34 31.95
CA ASN A 32 25.50 19.22 30.99
C ASN A 32 25.34 17.72 30.76
N ASP A 33 24.33 17.13 31.40
CA ASP A 33 24.14 15.69 31.43
C ASP A 33 23.97 15.21 29.98
N PRO A 34 24.86 14.38 29.41
CA PRO A 34 24.73 13.91 28.03
C PRO A 34 23.39 13.21 27.77
N LEU A 35 22.76 12.66 28.82
CA LEU A 35 21.37 12.18 28.78
C LEU A 35 20.36 13.28 28.46
N GLN A 36 20.56 14.50 28.97
CA GLN A 36 19.69 15.64 28.75
C GLN A 36 19.82 16.17 27.33
N GLU A 37 21.04 16.22 26.78
CA GLU A 37 21.25 16.52 25.35
C GLU A 37 20.62 15.45 24.43
N LEU A 38 20.70 14.17 24.80
CA LEU A 38 20.03 13.07 24.10
C LEU A 38 18.51 13.20 24.11
N ILE A 39 17.91 13.53 25.26
CA ILE A 39 16.46 13.74 25.40
C ILE A 39 16.02 14.96 24.58
N GLU A 40 16.77 16.06 24.62
CA GLU A 40 16.48 17.25 23.83
C GLU A 40 16.64 17.00 22.33
N HIS A 41 17.63 16.21 21.93
CA HIS A 41 17.83 15.81 20.55
C HIS A 41 16.70 14.89 20.04
N GLU A 42 16.26 13.92 20.85
CA GLU A 42 15.11 13.06 20.53
C GLU A 42 13.81 13.87 20.44
N ALA A 43 13.62 14.85 21.32
CA ALA A 43 12.48 15.77 21.26
C ALA A 43 12.50 16.67 20.00
N LYS A 44 13.70 16.99 19.49
CA LYS A 44 13.93 17.74 18.25
C LYS A 44 14.00 16.85 17.00
N GLN A 45 13.68 15.55 17.12
CA GLN A 45 13.71 14.65 15.98
C GLN A 45 12.81 15.19 14.85
N PRO A 46 13.34 15.34 13.62
CA PRO A 46 12.56 15.87 12.52
C PRO A 46 11.39 14.93 12.22
N GLN A 47 10.20 15.52 12.03
CA GLN A 47 9.08 14.75 11.53
C GLN A 47 9.40 14.26 10.12
N ARG A 48 9.14 12.97 9.88
CA ARG A 48 9.33 12.39 8.56
C ARG A 48 8.58 13.23 7.52
N PRO A 49 9.24 13.72 6.47
CA PRO A 49 8.55 14.44 5.41
C PRO A 49 7.49 13.50 4.81
N LYS A 50 6.26 14.00 4.67
CA LYS A 50 5.17 13.24 4.05
C LYS A 50 5.55 12.96 2.62
N ALA A 51 5.78 11.70 2.27
CA ALA A 51 5.94 11.34 0.87
C ALA A 51 4.55 11.47 0.24
N PHE A 52 4.40 12.23 -0.84
CA PHE A 52 3.10 12.30 -1.53
C PHE A 52 2.90 11.03 -2.36
N ARG A 53 2.59 9.92 -1.68
CA ARG A 53 2.30 8.62 -2.30
C ARG A 53 0.81 8.33 -2.18
N VAL A 54 0.14 8.39 -3.33
CA VAL A 54 -1.31 8.16 -3.42
C VAL A 54 -1.62 6.90 -4.21
N ILE A 55 -0.73 6.46 -5.11
CA ILE A 55 -0.96 5.32 -6.02
C ILE A 55 -0.31 4.05 -5.46
N TYR A 56 -1.11 2.98 -5.43
CA TYR A 56 -0.73 1.63 -5.01
C TYR A 56 -1.18 0.63 -6.09
N GLU A 57 -0.33 -0.33 -6.41
CA GLU A 57 -0.64 -1.39 -7.39
C GLU A 57 -0.32 -2.76 -6.80
N ASP A 58 0.95 -3.04 -6.54
CA ASP A 58 1.40 -4.20 -5.75
C ASP A 58 1.93 -3.69 -4.40
N SER A 59 1.11 -3.78 -3.36
CA SER A 59 1.50 -3.38 -2.02
C SER A 59 0.84 -4.30 -1.01
N THR A 60 1.43 -4.41 0.16
CA THR A 60 0.79 -5.16 1.25
C THR A 60 -0.26 -4.28 1.94
N LEU A 61 -1.17 -4.90 2.68
CA LEU A 61 -2.15 -4.16 3.50
C LEU A 61 -1.45 -3.22 4.46
N GLU A 62 -0.35 -3.69 5.05
CA GLU A 62 0.46 -2.92 5.98
C GLU A 62 1.05 -1.66 5.35
N ALA A 63 1.54 -1.76 4.11
CA ALA A 63 2.11 -0.64 3.39
C ALA A 63 1.03 0.37 2.99
N LEU A 64 -0.14 -0.11 2.57
CA LEU A 64 -1.30 0.72 2.25
C LEU A 64 -1.79 1.49 3.47
N THR A 65 -2.05 0.79 4.59
CA THR A 65 -2.54 1.43 5.82
C THR A 65 -1.52 2.40 6.41
N PHE A 66 -0.23 2.05 6.35
CA PHE A 66 0.83 2.94 6.83
C PHE A 66 0.93 4.21 5.97
N GLY A 67 0.84 4.09 4.64
CA GLY A 67 0.81 5.25 3.75
C GLY A 67 -0.43 6.10 3.97
N LEU A 68 -1.60 5.49 4.13
CA LEU A 68 -2.84 6.20 4.45
C LEU A 68 -2.75 7.03 5.74
N LYS A 69 -1.96 6.57 6.72
CA LYS A 69 -1.75 7.29 7.98
C LYS A 69 -0.72 8.42 7.86
N ASN A 70 0.41 8.16 7.22
CA ASN A 70 1.60 9.02 7.32
C ASN A 70 1.81 9.92 6.10
N ASP A 71 1.40 9.45 4.93
CA ASP A 71 1.71 10.06 3.65
C ASP A 71 0.51 10.89 3.14
N SER A 72 -0.66 10.24 2.97
CA SER A 72 -1.88 10.87 2.46
C SER A 72 -3.12 10.17 2.98
N PRO A 73 -4.17 10.89 3.46
CA PRO A 73 -5.42 10.25 3.88
C PRO A 73 -6.22 9.68 2.69
N TYR A 74 -5.79 9.96 1.45
CA TYR A 74 -6.39 9.47 0.22
C TYR A 74 -5.44 8.51 -0.48
N ALA A 75 -5.97 7.39 -0.97
CA ALA A 75 -5.23 6.44 -1.79
C ALA A 75 -6.05 5.96 -2.99
N TYR A 76 -5.34 5.68 -4.08
CA TYR A 76 -5.81 4.97 -5.26
C TYR A 76 -5.10 3.62 -5.32
N LEU A 77 -5.89 2.55 -5.30
CA LEU A 77 -5.43 1.19 -5.49
C LEU A 77 -5.87 0.73 -6.88
N GLY A 78 -4.94 0.53 -7.80
CA GLY A 78 -5.34 0.05 -9.11
C GLY A 78 -4.27 -0.63 -9.92
N SER A 79 -4.73 -1.42 -10.89
CA SER A 79 -3.85 -2.14 -11.79
C SER A 79 -4.44 -2.24 -13.19
N SER A 80 -3.57 -2.05 -14.19
CA SER A 80 -3.87 -2.37 -15.58
C SER A 80 -3.85 -3.88 -15.86
N GLU A 81 -3.23 -4.65 -14.97
CA GLU A 81 -3.19 -6.10 -14.98
C GLU A 81 -3.80 -6.64 -13.68
N GLY A 82 -5.13 -6.75 -13.67
CA GLY A 82 -5.90 -7.09 -12.48
C GLY A 82 -5.50 -8.42 -11.82
N GLY A 83 -4.76 -9.28 -12.52
CA GLY A 83 -4.12 -10.46 -11.94
C GLY A 83 -3.15 -10.14 -10.79
N VAL A 84 -2.38 -9.05 -10.89
CA VAL A 84 -1.45 -8.62 -9.83
C VAL A 84 -2.23 -8.35 -8.54
N LEU A 85 -3.27 -7.52 -8.65
CA LEU A 85 -4.04 -7.12 -7.48
C LEU A 85 -4.92 -8.26 -6.94
N THR A 86 -5.61 -9.02 -7.80
CA THR A 86 -6.48 -10.14 -7.37
C THR A 86 -5.72 -11.29 -6.71
N ASN A 87 -4.43 -11.47 -7.02
CA ASN A 87 -3.59 -12.46 -6.36
C ASN A 87 -2.84 -11.92 -5.13
N SER A 88 -2.89 -10.61 -4.88
CA SER A 88 -2.20 -9.98 -3.77
C SER A 88 -2.80 -10.33 -2.41
N ALA A 89 -1.99 -10.18 -1.35
CA ALA A 89 -2.44 -10.31 0.02
C ALA A 89 -3.41 -9.19 0.46
N LEU A 90 -3.53 -8.08 -0.29
CA LEU A 90 -4.56 -7.07 -0.03
C LEU A 90 -5.95 -7.65 -0.24
N MET A 91 -6.14 -8.42 -1.31
CA MET A 91 -7.44 -8.96 -1.71
C MET A 91 -7.89 -10.16 -0.86
N SER A 92 -7.02 -10.70 0.00
CA SER A 92 -7.47 -11.67 1.02
C SER A 92 -8.17 -10.99 2.21
N ASN A 93 -7.98 -9.67 2.40
CA ASN A 93 -8.56 -8.92 3.51
C ASN A 93 -9.50 -7.80 3.02
N THR A 94 -10.46 -8.19 2.19
CA THR A 94 -11.49 -7.29 1.65
C THR A 94 -12.35 -6.56 2.68
N PRO A 95 -12.61 -7.07 3.91
CA PRO A 95 -13.32 -6.30 4.93
C PRO A 95 -12.62 -4.99 5.31
N VAL A 96 -11.28 -4.99 5.40
CA VAL A 96 -10.52 -3.77 5.69
C VAL A 96 -10.60 -2.79 4.51
N LEU A 97 -10.48 -3.28 3.27
CA LEU A 97 -10.64 -2.44 2.08
C LEU A 97 -12.06 -1.83 2.01
N ASN A 98 -13.08 -2.61 2.38
CA ASN A 98 -14.46 -2.15 2.46
C ASN A 98 -14.63 -1.02 3.48
N ALA A 99 -14.06 -1.17 4.67
CA ALA A 99 -14.11 -0.16 5.73
C ALA A 99 -13.43 1.15 5.29
N ILE A 100 -12.22 1.07 4.72
CA ILE A 100 -11.49 2.25 4.22
C ILE A 100 -12.24 2.91 3.05
N TRP A 101 -12.87 2.12 2.18
CA TRP A 101 -13.70 2.65 1.08
C TRP A 101 -14.96 3.36 1.61
N SER A 102 -15.66 2.77 2.59
CA SER A 102 -16.81 3.39 3.27
C SER A 102 -16.41 4.63 4.06
N GLY A 103 -15.13 4.74 4.41
CA GLY A 103 -14.60 5.80 5.24
C GLY A 103 -14.73 5.56 6.74
N ASP A 104 -14.95 4.30 7.13
CA ASP A 104 -15.02 3.84 8.51
C ASP A 104 -13.64 3.90 9.16
N ASP A 105 -13.62 4.04 10.49
CA ASP A 105 -12.37 4.00 11.25
C ASP A 105 -11.81 2.57 11.30
N VAL A 106 -10.52 2.42 10.98
CA VAL A 106 -9.83 1.13 10.99
C VAL A 106 -8.66 1.18 11.97
N THR A 107 -8.70 0.33 12.99
CA THR A 107 -7.60 0.18 13.95
C THR A 107 -6.65 -0.92 13.49
N VAL A 108 -5.39 -0.55 13.28
CA VAL A 108 -4.31 -1.46 12.92
C VAL A 108 -3.45 -1.72 14.15
N THR A 109 -3.62 -2.89 14.75
CA THR A 109 -2.84 -3.33 15.93
C THR A 109 -1.59 -4.07 15.48
N ARG A 110 -0.42 -3.70 16.02
CA ARG A 110 0.85 -4.38 15.73
C ARG A 110 1.57 -4.78 16.99
N LYS A 111 2.22 -5.96 16.95
CA LYS A 111 2.97 -6.52 18.08
C LYS A 111 4.35 -5.87 18.28
N THR A 112 4.97 -5.41 17.19
CA THR A 112 6.38 -4.94 17.17
C THR A 112 6.53 -3.44 16.95
N THR A 113 5.46 -2.75 16.59
CA THR A 113 5.41 -1.31 16.24
C THR A 113 4.15 -0.70 16.83
N ASP A 114 4.10 0.63 16.88
CA ASP A 114 2.95 1.33 17.43
C ASP A 114 1.66 1.01 16.66
N SER A 115 0.61 0.74 17.42
CA SER A 115 -0.73 0.55 16.88
C SER A 115 -1.33 1.91 16.53
N TYR A 116 -2.10 1.98 15.44
CA TYR A 116 -2.67 3.25 14.98
C TYR A 116 -4.08 3.07 14.43
N THR A 117 -4.87 4.13 14.54
CA THR A 117 -6.20 4.20 13.91
C THR A 117 -6.14 5.09 12.68
N LEU A 118 -6.68 4.55 11.59
CA LEU A 118 -7.01 5.26 10.37
C LEU A 118 -8.40 5.86 10.56
N SER A 119 -8.48 7.19 10.53
CA SER A 119 -9.75 7.91 10.59
C SER A 119 -9.77 9.00 9.54
N GLY A 120 -10.93 9.22 8.92
CA GLY A 120 -11.09 10.18 7.83
C GLY A 120 -10.33 9.83 6.54
N VAL A 121 -9.93 8.56 6.37
CA VAL A 121 -9.22 8.09 5.18
C VAL A 121 -10.20 7.68 4.08
N ARG A 122 -9.78 7.71 2.81
CA ARG A 122 -10.57 7.24 1.67
C ARG A 122 -9.72 6.44 0.69
N LEU A 123 -10.27 5.34 0.21
CA LEU A 123 -9.67 4.48 -0.80
C LEU A 123 -10.56 4.41 -2.03
N THR A 124 -9.97 4.64 -3.20
CA THR A 124 -10.59 4.33 -4.50
C THR A 124 -9.88 3.16 -5.13
N THR A 125 -10.64 2.19 -5.65
CA THR A 125 -10.07 1.00 -6.29
C THR A 125 -10.47 0.93 -7.76
N HIS A 126 -9.52 0.62 -8.64
CA HIS A 126 -9.78 0.43 -10.08
C HIS A 126 -8.96 -0.73 -10.64
N ILE A 127 -9.64 -1.69 -11.28
CA ILE A 127 -9.02 -2.93 -11.72
C ILE A 127 -9.41 -3.19 -13.17
N MET A 128 -8.42 -3.20 -14.07
CA MET A 128 -8.60 -3.73 -15.42
C MET A 128 -8.23 -5.20 -15.42
N ILE A 129 -9.18 -6.09 -15.70
CA ILE A 129 -8.96 -7.53 -15.54
C ILE A 129 -9.49 -8.32 -16.73
N GLN A 130 -8.77 -9.36 -17.11
CA GLN A 130 -9.23 -10.32 -18.10
C GLN A 130 -10.35 -11.20 -17.50
N PRO A 131 -11.39 -11.57 -18.27
CA PRO A 131 -12.52 -12.34 -17.73
C PRO A 131 -12.14 -13.67 -17.08
N GLN A 132 -11.17 -14.38 -17.65
CA GLN A 132 -10.70 -15.65 -17.10
C GLN A 132 -10.00 -15.47 -15.75
N THR A 133 -9.19 -14.42 -15.60
CA THR A 133 -8.51 -14.09 -14.35
C THR A 133 -9.51 -13.68 -13.28
N LEU A 134 -10.53 -12.88 -13.64
CA LEU A 134 -11.62 -12.52 -12.72
C LEU A 134 -12.38 -13.77 -12.27
N LYS A 135 -12.71 -14.69 -13.19
CA LYS A 135 -13.37 -15.95 -12.83
C LYS A 135 -12.56 -16.76 -11.82
N ARG A 136 -11.26 -16.92 -12.06
CA ARG A 136 -10.36 -17.63 -11.12
C ARG A 136 -10.34 -16.97 -9.74
N PHE A 137 -10.33 -15.65 -9.68
CA PHE A 137 -10.40 -14.90 -8.42
C PHE A 137 -11.72 -15.18 -7.69
N MET A 138 -12.86 -15.08 -8.38
CA MET A 138 -14.18 -15.39 -7.82
C MET A 138 -14.26 -16.81 -7.26
N ASP A 139 -13.80 -17.79 -8.02
CA ASP A 139 -13.80 -19.20 -7.62
C ASP A 139 -12.91 -19.42 -6.38
N LYS A 140 -11.72 -18.80 -6.35
CA LYS A 140 -10.79 -18.86 -5.21
C LYS A 140 -11.35 -18.21 -3.95
N SER A 141 -12.14 -17.16 -4.10
CA SER A 141 -12.73 -16.41 -2.98
C SER A 141 -13.93 -17.11 -2.32
N GLN A 142 -14.43 -18.23 -2.84
CA GLN A 142 -15.53 -19.02 -2.24
C GLN A 142 -16.71 -18.15 -1.79
N ASP A 143 -17.19 -17.26 -2.67
CA ASP A 143 -18.29 -16.31 -2.43
C ASP A 143 -18.04 -15.18 -1.40
N ILE A 144 -16.95 -15.22 -0.62
CA ILE A 144 -16.65 -14.21 0.43
C ILE A 144 -16.70 -12.77 -0.13
N VAL A 145 -16.10 -12.54 -1.29
CA VAL A 145 -16.04 -11.20 -1.92
C VAL A 145 -17.40 -10.72 -2.43
N ARG A 146 -18.32 -11.64 -2.67
CA ARG A 146 -19.71 -11.33 -3.00
C ARG A 146 -20.50 -11.04 -1.72
N ASP A 147 -20.38 -11.90 -0.73
CA ASP A 147 -21.19 -11.89 0.49
C ASP A 147 -20.83 -10.75 1.44
N ASN A 148 -19.54 -10.39 1.54
CA ASN A 148 -19.11 -9.27 2.38
C ASN A 148 -19.31 -7.89 1.72
N GLY A 149 -19.93 -7.87 0.53
CA GLY A 149 -20.24 -6.65 -0.20
C GLY A 149 -19.03 -5.99 -0.86
N PHE A 150 -17.86 -6.64 -0.97
CA PHE A 150 -16.72 -6.08 -1.68
C PHE A 150 -17.08 -5.78 -3.14
N LEU A 151 -17.66 -6.74 -3.85
CA LEU A 151 -18.07 -6.54 -5.25
C LEU A 151 -19.17 -5.49 -5.42
N SER A 152 -20.03 -5.29 -4.41
CA SER A 152 -21.08 -4.26 -4.47
C SER A 152 -20.55 -2.82 -4.51
N ARG A 153 -19.27 -2.62 -4.16
CA ARG A 153 -18.59 -1.32 -4.20
C ARG A 153 -17.96 -1.00 -5.56
N PHE A 154 -18.05 -1.92 -6.52
CA PHE A 154 -17.47 -1.74 -7.85
C PHE A 154 -18.55 -1.44 -8.88
N LEU A 155 -18.26 -0.47 -9.75
CA LEU A 155 -18.96 -0.31 -11.01
C LEU A 155 -18.29 -1.24 -12.04
N VAL A 156 -18.96 -2.34 -12.38
CA VAL A 156 -18.45 -3.32 -13.34
C VAL A 156 -18.89 -2.95 -14.75
N CYS A 157 -17.93 -2.85 -15.67
CA CYS A 157 -18.18 -2.65 -17.09
C CYS A 157 -17.56 -3.80 -17.88
N PHE A 158 -18.37 -4.48 -18.70
CA PHE A 158 -17.92 -5.52 -19.63
C PHE A 158 -18.34 -5.13 -21.05
N PRO A 159 -17.62 -4.19 -21.69
CA PRO A 159 -17.98 -3.72 -23.01
C PRO A 159 -17.77 -4.84 -24.04
N MET A 160 -18.62 -4.90 -25.05
CA MET A 160 -18.43 -5.83 -26.17
C MET A 160 -17.05 -5.61 -26.82
N PRO A 161 -16.30 -6.68 -27.13
CA PRO A 161 -15.03 -6.56 -27.79
C PRO A 161 -15.18 -5.76 -29.10
N ARG A 162 -14.41 -4.67 -29.25
CA ARG A 162 -14.32 -3.95 -30.53
C ARG A 162 -13.37 -4.61 -31.52
N SER A 163 -12.55 -5.55 -31.06
CA SER A 163 -11.65 -6.36 -31.89
C SER A 163 -12.49 -7.22 -32.86
N GLY A 164 -12.20 -7.13 -34.16
CA GLY A 164 -12.96 -7.81 -35.21
C GLY A 164 -14.22 -7.07 -35.71
N CYS A 165 -14.70 -6.06 -34.98
CA CYS A 165 -15.87 -5.26 -35.36
C CYS A 165 -15.51 -3.87 -35.91
N ARG A 166 -14.24 -3.63 -36.28
CA ARG A 166 -13.84 -2.39 -36.95
C ARG A 166 -14.53 -2.33 -38.30
N LYS A 167 -15.66 -1.64 -38.38
CA LYS A 167 -16.28 -1.25 -39.63
C LYS A 167 -15.34 -0.25 -40.29
N THR A 168 -14.63 -0.70 -41.32
CA THR A 168 -13.97 0.22 -42.23
C THR A 168 -15.09 0.89 -43.01
N ASN A 169 -15.34 2.17 -42.75
CA ASN A 169 -16.32 2.92 -43.53
C ASN A 169 -15.81 3.05 -44.97
N GLY A 170 -16.10 2.06 -45.82
CA GLY A 170 -15.79 2.08 -47.25
C GLY A 170 -14.31 1.99 -47.64
N ILE A 171 -13.38 1.96 -46.69
CA ILE A 171 -11.95 1.81 -46.99
C ILE A 171 -11.66 0.33 -47.23
N ARG A 172 -11.46 -0.04 -48.50
CA ARG A 172 -10.94 -1.35 -48.91
C ARG A 172 -9.43 -1.34 -48.67
N TYR A 173 -8.98 -2.02 -47.61
CA TYR A 173 -7.55 -2.23 -47.43
C TYR A 173 -7.03 -3.21 -48.49
N GLU A 174 -6.04 -2.80 -49.27
CA GLU A 174 -5.31 -3.71 -50.15
C GLU A 174 -4.56 -4.72 -49.30
N LYS A 175 -4.87 -6.01 -49.49
CA LYS A 175 -4.23 -7.11 -48.75
C LYS A 175 -2.84 -7.47 -49.29
N GLU A 176 -2.39 -6.80 -50.35
CA GLU A 176 -1.15 -7.11 -51.05
C GLU A 176 0.05 -7.07 -50.10
N PHE A 177 0.18 -6.02 -49.30
CA PHE A 177 1.27 -5.89 -48.32
C PHE A 177 1.16 -6.89 -47.16
N ILE A 178 -0.05 -7.29 -46.78
CA ILE A 178 -0.26 -8.34 -45.75
C ILE A 178 0.18 -9.70 -46.30
N ASN A 179 -0.13 -9.99 -47.57
CA ASN A 179 0.27 -11.24 -48.21
C ASN A 179 1.80 -11.30 -48.39
N GLN A 180 2.43 -10.22 -48.85
CA GLN A 180 3.90 -10.14 -48.95
C GLN A 180 4.57 -10.33 -47.58
N PHE A 181 4.01 -9.72 -46.53
CA PHE A 181 4.48 -9.92 -45.16
C PHE A 181 4.37 -11.38 -44.72
N ASN A 182 3.20 -12.00 -44.90
CA ASN A 182 3.00 -13.41 -44.53
C ASN A 182 3.92 -14.36 -45.30
N GLN A 183 4.08 -14.12 -46.60
CA GLN A 183 5.00 -14.90 -47.44
C GLN A 183 6.45 -14.79 -46.95
N ARG A 184 6.88 -13.58 -46.56
CA ARG A 184 8.22 -13.40 -45.99
C ARG A 184 8.39 -14.13 -44.64
N ILE A 185 7.35 -14.16 -43.81
CA ILE A 185 7.36 -14.93 -42.56
C ILE A 185 7.44 -16.44 -42.84
N GLU A 186 6.70 -16.94 -43.82
CA GLU A 186 6.76 -18.34 -44.27
C GLU A 186 8.16 -18.70 -44.78
N GLU A 187 8.76 -17.88 -45.64
CA GLU A 187 10.15 -18.08 -46.12
C GLU A 187 11.16 -18.17 -44.97
N LEU A 188 11.04 -17.28 -43.97
CA LEU A 188 11.93 -17.25 -42.81
C LEU A 188 11.73 -18.47 -41.88
N LEU A 189 10.51 -18.99 -41.81
CA LEU A 189 10.20 -20.20 -41.02
C LEU A 189 10.63 -21.48 -41.73
N GLU A 190 10.61 -21.51 -43.06
CA GLU A 190 11.06 -22.65 -43.88
C GLU A 190 12.59 -22.73 -44.04
N GLY A 191 13.34 -21.76 -43.48
CA GLY A 191 14.80 -21.85 -43.34
C GLY A 191 15.58 -21.81 -44.65
N LYS A 192 15.16 -20.95 -45.60
CA LYS A 192 16.00 -20.54 -46.73
C LYS A 192 16.73 -19.23 -46.45
#